data_AF-A0A087UFV6-F1
#
_entry.id   AF-A0A087UFV6-F1
#
_cell.length_a   1.000
_cell.length_b   1.000
_cell.length_c   1.000
_cell.angle_alpha   90.00
_cell.angle_beta   90.00
_cell.angle_gamma   90.00
#
_symmetry.space_group_name_H-M   'P 1'
#
loop_
_entity.id
_entity.type
_entity.pdbx_description
1 polymer ?
#
loop_
_entity_poly.entity_id
_entity_poly.type
_entity_poly.pdbx_seq_one_letter_code
_entity_poly.pdbx_strand_id
1 'polypeptide(L)'
;MRASHILLCTCLVMCFAHCKVKGQFFTKTANSIPRMGRRSDSTLPNLVRRIARTLRFVVDMVQQYDQDENGELNPEELMDIPFIQNAIRNYLDKRELQELQEEKKRA
;
A
#
# COMPACT_ATOMS: atom_id res chain seq x y z
N MET A 1 21.87 -67.26 -9.52
CA MET A 1 20.83 -66.40 -10.14
C MET A 1 21.41 -65.83 -11.43
N ARG A 2 20.73 -66.01 -12.58
CA ARG A 2 21.29 -65.66 -13.90
C ARG A 2 21.30 -64.14 -14.08
N ALA A 3 22.36 -63.58 -14.66
CA ALA A 3 22.56 -62.13 -14.87
C ALA A 3 21.37 -61.44 -15.56
N SER A 4 20.62 -62.18 -16.37
CA SER A 4 19.36 -61.74 -17.00
C SER A 4 18.29 -61.31 -16.00
N HIS A 5 18.18 -61.94 -14.82
CA HIS A 5 17.21 -61.55 -13.80
C HIS A 5 17.60 -60.27 -13.07
N ILE A 6 18.90 -60.05 -12.87
CA ILE A 6 19.41 -58.83 -12.23
C ILE A 6 19.18 -57.64 -13.16
N LEU A 7 19.45 -57.81 -14.46
CA LEU A 7 19.20 -56.80 -15.49
C LEU A 7 17.71 -56.45 -15.60
N LEU A 8 16.82 -57.46 -15.56
CA LEU A 8 15.38 -57.24 -15.62
C LEU A 8 14.88 -56.46 -14.39
N CYS A 9 15.37 -56.81 -13.19
CA CYS A 9 15.02 -56.11 -11.96
C CYS A 9 15.52 -54.66 -11.94
N THR A 10 16.74 -54.39 -12.41
CA THR A 10 17.26 -53.01 -12.46
C THR A 10 16.54 -52.17 -13.50
N CYS A 11 16.20 -52.73 -14.67
CA CYS A 11 15.38 -52.06 -15.67
C CYS A 11 13.98 -51.70 -15.12
N LEU A 12 13.33 -52.61 -14.39
CA LEU A 12 12.03 -52.35 -13.78
C LEU A 12 12.09 -51.22 -12.73
N VAL A 13 13.10 -51.22 -11.86
CA VAL A 13 13.29 -50.14 -10.86
C VAL A 13 13.52 -48.79 -11.53
N MET A 14 14.31 -48.74 -12.60
CA MET A 14 14.55 -47.51 -13.37
C MET A 14 13.27 -47.02 -14.08
N CYS A 15 12.46 -47.93 -14.63
CA CYS A 15 11.16 -47.58 -15.20
C CYS A 15 10.19 -47.02 -14.15
N PHE A 16 10.08 -47.64 -12.97
CA PHE A 16 9.23 -47.15 -11.89
C PHE A 16 9.69 -45.79 -11.35
N ALA A 17 11.01 -45.58 -11.22
CA ALA A 17 11.57 -44.29 -10.83
C ALA A 17 11.25 -43.20 -11.88
N HIS A 18 11.39 -43.53 -13.17
CA HIS A 18 11.11 -42.59 -14.25
C HIS A 18 9.60 -42.26 -14.37
N CYS A 19 8.72 -43.23 -14.07
CA CYS A 19 7.27 -43.01 -14.01
C CYS A 19 6.83 -42.10 -12.85
N LYS A 20 7.55 -42.06 -11.74
CA LYS A 20 7.17 -41.24 -10.56
C LYS A 20 7.70 -39.80 -10.58
N VAL A 21 8.65 -39.46 -11.46
CA VAL A 21 9.36 -38.16 -11.39
C VAL A 21 8.80 -37.08 -12.35
N LYS A 22 7.92 -37.43 -13.29
CA LYS A 22 7.30 -36.44 -14.19
C LYS A 22 5.98 -35.91 -13.62
N GLY A 23 6.03 -34.81 -12.87
CA GLY A 23 4.83 -33.99 -12.67
C GLY A 23 4.75 -32.99 -11.52
N GLN A 24 5.79 -32.81 -10.68
CA GLN A 24 5.66 -31.92 -9.51
C GLN A 24 6.61 -30.71 -9.46
N PHE A 25 7.32 -30.39 -10.55
CA PHE A 25 8.20 -29.21 -10.56
C PHE A 25 7.58 -27.93 -11.18
N PHE A 26 6.43 -28.01 -11.88
CA PHE A 26 5.79 -26.82 -12.48
C PHE A 26 4.37 -26.52 -11.97
N THR A 27 3.76 -27.38 -11.16
CA THR A 27 2.37 -27.21 -10.71
C THR A 27 2.22 -26.43 -9.41
N LYS A 28 3.29 -26.23 -8.62
CA LYS A 28 3.24 -25.35 -7.44
C LYS A 28 3.36 -23.86 -7.76
N THR A 29 3.92 -23.50 -8.91
CA THR A 29 4.12 -22.09 -9.30
C THR A 29 2.87 -21.47 -9.94
N ALA A 30 1.90 -22.28 -10.37
CA ALA A 30 0.67 -21.77 -11.01
C ALA A 30 -0.33 -21.15 -10.01
N ASN A 31 -0.25 -21.51 -8.71
CA ASN A 31 -1.09 -20.92 -7.65
C ASN A 31 -0.41 -19.76 -6.92
N SER A 32 0.89 -19.53 -7.11
CA SER A 32 1.64 -18.47 -6.44
C SER A 32 2.00 -17.29 -7.33
N ILE A 33 1.72 -17.36 -8.64
CA ILE A 33 1.75 -16.16 -9.49
C ILE A 33 0.46 -15.41 -9.18
N PRO A 34 0.51 -14.22 -8.52
CA PRO A 34 -0.66 -13.39 -8.44
C PRO A 34 -1.06 -13.13 -9.89
N ARG A 35 -2.25 -13.58 -10.30
CA ARG A 35 -2.86 -13.09 -11.53
C ARG A 35 -3.03 -11.60 -11.30
N MET A 36 -2.04 -10.82 -11.75
CA MET A 36 -2.09 -9.37 -11.75
C MET A 36 -3.08 -9.01 -12.84
N GLY A 37 -4.37 -9.17 -12.50
CA GLY A 37 -5.49 -8.88 -13.34
C GLY A 37 -5.30 -7.48 -13.87
N ARG A 38 -5.32 -7.38 -15.20
CA ARG A 38 -5.31 -6.14 -15.96
C ARG A 38 -6.41 -5.23 -15.39
N ARG A 39 -6.01 -4.27 -14.54
CA ARG A 39 -6.93 -3.29 -13.93
C ARG A 39 -7.24 -2.21 -14.97
N SER A 40 -7.90 -2.54 -16.07
CA SER A 40 -8.25 -1.54 -17.10
C SER A 40 -9.60 -0.87 -16.86
N ASP A 41 -10.53 -1.47 -16.10
CA ASP A 41 -11.94 -1.03 -16.21
C ASP A 41 -12.61 -0.62 -14.87
N SER A 42 -11.85 -0.56 -13.77
CA SER A 42 -12.39 -0.18 -12.43
C SER A 42 -11.64 0.93 -11.71
N THR A 43 -10.63 1.53 -12.34
CA THR A 43 -9.88 2.68 -11.80
C THR A 43 -10.71 3.96 -11.83
N LEU A 44 -11.51 4.18 -12.88
CA LEU A 44 -12.36 5.38 -13.01
C LEU A 44 -13.40 5.50 -11.87
N PRO A 45 -14.20 4.46 -11.56
CA PRO A 45 -15.19 4.53 -10.47
C PRO A 45 -14.54 4.72 -9.09
N ASN A 46 -13.37 4.13 -8.87
CA ASN A 46 -12.66 4.24 -7.59
C ASN A 46 -11.99 5.61 -7.42
N LEU A 47 -11.43 6.18 -8.50
CA LEU A 47 -10.89 7.54 -8.49
C LEU A 47 -12.00 8.57 -8.27
N VAL A 48 -13.11 8.46 -9.00
CA VAL A 48 -14.29 9.33 -8.82
C VAL A 48 -14.82 9.21 -7.39
N ARG A 49 -14.95 8.00 -6.84
CA ARG A 49 -15.37 7.80 -5.45
C ARG A 49 -14.39 8.43 -4.45
N ARG A 50 -13.08 8.38 -4.71
CA ARG A 50 -12.07 8.99 -3.84
C ARG A 50 -12.13 10.51 -3.89
N ILE A 51 -12.20 11.08 -5.10
CA ILE A 51 -12.36 12.52 -5.31
C ILE A 51 -13.65 13.01 -4.65
N ALA A 52 -14.76 12.30 -4.84
CA ALA A 52 -16.04 12.65 -4.22
C ALA A 52 -15.97 12.65 -2.69
N ARG A 53 -15.24 11.71 -2.07
CA ARG A 53 -15.04 11.70 -0.61
C ARG A 53 -14.17 12.87 -0.14
N THR A 54 -13.07 13.15 -0.84
CA THR A 54 -12.18 14.27 -0.50
C THR A 54 -12.91 15.61 -0.66
N LEU A 55 -13.64 15.80 -1.76
CA LEU A 55 -14.44 17.00 -1.99
C LEU A 55 -15.55 17.14 -0.95
N ARG A 56 -16.24 16.04 -0.61
CA ARG A 56 -17.25 16.05 0.44
C ARG A 56 -16.67 16.49 1.78
N PHE A 57 -15.51 15.96 2.17
CA PHE A 57 -14.84 16.39 3.39
C PHE A 57 -14.53 17.90 3.39
N VAL A 58 -14.05 18.44 2.26
CA VAL A 58 -13.79 19.87 2.15
C VAL A 58 -15.07 20.69 2.24
N VAL A 59 -16.14 20.26 1.57
CA VAL A 59 -17.46 20.93 1.63
C VAL A 59 -18.03 20.89 3.05
N ASP A 60 -18.01 19.73 3.71
CA ASP A 60 -18.49 19.56 5.08
C ASP A 60 -17.68 20.44 6.05
N MET A 61 -16.37 20.58 5.82
CA MET A 61 -15.50 21.46 6.61
C MET A 61 -15.87 22.95 6.41
N VAL A 62 -16.04 23.40 5.16
CA VAL A 62 -16.46 24.79 4.90
C VAL A 62 -17.80 25.05 5.56
N GLN A 63 -18.80 24.19 5.33
CA GLN A 63 -20.14 24.33 5.93
C GLN A 63 -20.14 24.37 7.47
N GLN A 64 -19.17 23.73 8.11
CA GLN A 64 -19.10 23.68 9.57
C GLN A 64 -18.43 24.90 10.19
N TYR A 65 -17.43 25.48 9.53
CA TYR A 65 -16.56 26.50 10.11
C TYR A 65 -16.71 27.89 9.46
N ASP A 66 -17.38 27.99 8.30
CA ASP A 66 -17.77 29.24 7.66
C ASP A 66 -18.89 29.90 8.49
N GLN A 67 -18.54 30.89 9.30
CA GLN A 67 -19.47 31.54 10.23
C GLN A 67 -20.27 32.64 9.55
N ASP A 68 -19.72 33.25 8.50
CA ASP A 68 -20.36 34.34 7.76
C ASP A 68 -21.09 33.86 6.48
N GLU A 69 -21.07 32.55 6.22
CA GLU A 69 -21.72 31.86 5.11
C GLU A 69 -21.29 32.38 3.72
N ASN A 70 -20.06 32.88 3.61
CA ASN A 70 -19.55 33.47 2.38
C ASN A 70 -18.93 32.42 1.42
N GLY A 71 -18.75 31.18 1.88
CA GLY A 71 -18.19 30.06 1.12
C GLY A 71 -16.66 29.94 1.15
N GLU A 72 -15.99 30.81 1.90
CA GLU A 72 -14.55 30.82 2.15
C GLU A 72 -14.28 30.60 3.65
N LEU A 73 -13.02 30.29 3.99
CA LEU A 73 -12.60 30.22 5.39
C LEU A 73 -11.52 31.28 5.60
N ASN A 74 -11.85 32.30 6.38
CA ASN A 74 -10.89 33.33 6.76
C ASN A 74 -9.86 32.77 7.78
N PRO A 75 -8.73 33.47 8.03
CA PRO A 75 -7.71 32.99 8.97
C PRO A 75 -8.26 32.69 10.37
N GLU A 76 -9.21 33.48 10.85
CA GLU A 76 -9.84 33.30 12.16
C GLU A 76 -10.65 31.99 12.22
N GLU A 77 -11.48 31.72 11.22
CA GLU A 77 -12.27 30.48 11.08
C GLU A 77 -11.39 29.25 10.85
N LEU A 78 -10.32 29.40 10.07
CA LEU A 78 -9.30 28.36 9.89
C LEU A 78 -8.63 27.98 11.22
N MET A 79 -8.41 28.97 12.10
CA MET A 79 -7.85 28.74 13.42
C MET A 79 -8.82 28.06 14.37
N ASP A 80 -10.13 28.07 14.12
CA ASP A 80 -11.08 27.31 14.93
C ASP A 80 -11.02 25.80 14.65
N ILE A 81 -10.39 25.40 13.54
CA ILE A 81 -10.25 23.99 13.16
C ILE A 81 -9.15 23.31 14.00
N PRO A 82 -9.46 22.29 14.83
CA PRO A 82 -8.51 21.74 15.79
C PRO A 82 -7.23 21.14 15.18
N PHE A 83 -7.32 20.54 13.99
CA PHE A 83 -6.12 19.97 13.36
C PHE A 83 -5.21 21.06 12.78
N ILE A 84 -5.76 22.20 12.36
CA ILE A 84 -5.00 23.36 11.89
C ILE A 84 -4.23 23.98 13.06
N GLN A 85 -4.89 24.18 14.21
CA GLN A 85 -4.23 24.64 15.43
C GLN A 85 -3.04 23.75 15.82
N ASN A 86 -3.25 22.44 15.81
CA ASN A 86 -2.20 21.47 16.13
C ASN A 86 -1.06 21.50 15.10
N ALA A 87 -1.38 21.63 13.81
CA ALA A 87 -0.36 21.72 12.75
C ALA A 87 0.51 22.97 12.90
N ILE A 88 -0.11 24.12 13.20
CA ILE A 88 0.60 25.38 13.44
C ILE A 88 1.48 25.29 14.68
N ARG A 89 0.95 24.76 15.79
CA ARG A 89 1.74 24.54 17.00
C ARG A 89 2.98 23.67 16.71
N ASN A 90 2.79 22.54 16.05
CA ASN A 90 3.89 21.65 15.67
C ASN A 90 4.93 22.34 14.76
N TYR A 91 4.47 23.23 13.87
CA TYR A 91 5.34 24.00 13.00
C TYR A 91 6.18 25.02 13.79
N LEU A 92 5.56 25.76 14.71
CA LEU A 92 6.22 26.74 15.57
C LEU A 92 7.24 26.07 16.50
N ASP A 93 6.84 25.00 17.20
CA ASP A 93 7.73 24.24 18.10
C ASP A 93 8.97 23.73 17.35
N LYS A 94 8.79 23.24 16.12
CA LYS A 94 9.89 22.77 15.28
C LYS A 94 10.83 23.90 14.87
N ARG A 95 10.30 25.09 14.61
CA ARG A 95 11.10 26.27 14.24
C ARG A 95 11.94 26.74 15.42
N GLU A 96 11.35 26.85 16.60
CA GLU A 96 12.05 27.23 17.83
C GLU A 96 13.20 26.26 18.16
N LEU A 97 12.95 24.95 18.03
CA LEU A 97 13.98 23.92 18.21
C LEU A 97 15.16 24.09 17.22
N GLN A 98 14.88 24.49 15.98
CA GLN A 98 15.93 24.75 14.99
C GLN A 98 16.75 25.98 15.34
N GLU A 99 16.09 27.07 15.75
CA GLU A 99 16.75 28.31 16.17
C GLU A 99 17.70 28.07 17.36
N LEU A 100 17.25 27.32 18.38
CA LEU A 100 18.07 26.93 19.54
C LEU A 100 19.27 26.04 19.17
N GLN A 101 19.08 25.12 18.22
CA GLN A 101 20.17 24.26 17.74
C GLN A 101 21.21 25.06 16.96
N GLU A 102 20.80 26.07 16.20
CA GLU A 102 21.71 26.96 15.51
C GLU A 102 22.48 27.85 16.48
N GLU A 103 21.83 28.40 17.50
CA GLU A 103 22.49 29.20 18.54
C GLU A 103 23.55 28.38 19.27
N LYS A 104 23.23 27.13 19.67
CA LYS A 104 24.20 26.20 20.28
C LYS A 104 25.38 25.82 19.38
N LYS A 105 25.23 25.88 18.05
CA LYS A 105 26.33 25.65 17.11
C LYS A 105 27.21 26.87 16.93
N ARG A 106 26.69 28.07 17.23
CA ARG A 106 27.39 29.35 17.10
C ARG A 106 28.13 29.74 18.38
N ALA A 107 27.71 29.21 19.53
CA ALA A 107 28.40 29.32 20.82
C ALA A 107 29.53 28.28 20.94
#